data_AF-A0A9D4CFP0-F1
#
_entry.id   AF-A0A9D4CFP0-F1
#
_cell.length_a   1.000
_cell.length_b   1.000
_cell.length_c   1.000
_cell.angle_alpha   90.00
_cell.angle_beta   90.00
_cell.angle_gamma   90.00
#
_symmetry.space_group_name_H-M   'P 1'
#
loop_
_entity.id
_entity.type
_entity.pdbx_description
1 polymer ?
#
loop_
_entity_poly.entity_id
_entity_poly.type
_entity_poly.pdbx_seq_one_letter_code
_entity_poly.pdbx_strand_id
1 'polypeptide(L)'
;MVALISTALTIRGSNGIISPGDADVDIVRATVERSRHSTTALIGEDKDLLILILHYSKRYHKTIYFRSDIIKQSKENKVHNINLLKNFLETTLSCALFMLTQAVIQLQGFSALVKSQPFVN
;
A
#
# COMPACT_ATOMS: atom_id res chain seq x y z
N MET A 1 18.92 -12.37 -9.19
CA MET A 1 19.00 -11.98 -7.76
C MET A 1 17.65 -12.15 -7.06
N VAL A 2 16.54 -11.61 -7.59
CA VAL A 2 15.17 -11.77 -7.03
C VAL A 2 14.72 -13.22 -6.88
N ALA A 3 15.04 -14.09 -7.84
CA ALA A 3 14.69 -15.52 -7.79
C ALA A 3 15.29 -16.26 -6.58
N LEU A 4 16.51 -15.89 -6.16
CA LEU A 4 17.18 -16.54 -5.02
C LEU A 4 16.47 -16.18 -3.69
N ILE A 5 16.03 -14.93 -3.57
CA ILE A 5 15.29 -14.43 -2.41
C ILE A 5 13.90 -15.08 -2.36
N SER A 6 13.21 -15.18 -3.50
CA SER A 6 11.92 -15.86 -3.59
C SER A 6 12.01 -17.31 -3.11
N THR A 7 13.02 -18.06 -3.57
CA THR A 7 13.25 -19.44 -3.10
C THR A 7 13.51 -19.50 -1.60
N ALA A 8 14.35 -18.61 -1.07
CA ALA A 8 14.65 -18.57 0.37
C ALA A 8 13.43 -18.24 1.24
N LEU A 9 12.54 -17.37 0.76
CA LEU A 9 11.28 -17.04 1.45
C LEU A 9 10.29 -18.20 1.43
N THR A 10 10.15 -18.88 0.28
CA THR A 10 9.29 -20.06 0.16
C THR A 10 9.74 -21.19 1.08
N ILE A 11 11.06 -21.42 1.20
CA ILE A 11 11.63 -22.41 2.13
C ILE A 11 11.25 -22.08 3.59
N ARG A 12 11.11 -20.80 3.94
CA ARG A 12 10.71 -20.35 5.27
C ARG A 12 9.19 -20.30 5.48
N GLY A 13 8.39 -20.79 4.53
CA GLY A 13 6.93 -20.80 4.59
C GLY A 13 6.27 -19.46 4.24
N SER A 14 7.05 -18.51 3.71
CA SER A 14 6.53 -17.21 3.26
C SER A 14 6.24 -17.26 1.76
N ASN A 15 5.05 -16.80 1.37
CA ASN A 15 4.69 -16.76 -0.04
C ASN A 15 5.18 -15.45 -0.67
N GLY A 16 6.07 -15.55 -1.66
CA GLY A 16 6.53 -14.42 -2.46
C GLY A 16 5.70 -14.28 -3.73
N ILE A 17 5.31 -13.05 -4.08
CA ILE A 17 4.59 -12.74 -5.32
C ILE A 17 5.47 -11.82 -6.15
N ILE A 18 5.69 -12.16 -7.43
CA ILE A 18 6.36 -11.28 -8.38
C ILE A 18 5.27 -10.45 -9.05
N SER A 19 5.27 -9.13 -8.81
CA SER A 19 4.34 -8.24 -9.48
C SER A 19 4.76 -8.07 -10.95
N PRO A 20 3.82 -8.19 -11.91
CA PRO A 20 4.08 -7.87 -13.31
C PRO A 20 4.18 -6.36 -13.58
N GLY A 21 3.82 -5.53 -12.58
CA GLY A 21 3.82 -4.07 -12.67
C GLY A 21 4.39 -3.45 -11.40
N ASP A 22 3.68 -2.45 -10.87
CA ASP A 22 4.08 -1.77 -9.64
C ASP A 22 3.73 -2.63 -8.41
N ALA A 23 4.78 -3.11 -7.73
CA ALA A 23 4.65 -3.93 -6.52
C ALA A 23 3.93 -3.19 -5.37
N ASP A 24 4.04 -1.87 -5.30
CA ASP A 24 3.41 -1.05 -4.26
C ASP A 24 1.88 -1.05 -4.42
N VAL A 25 1.40 -1.04 -5.65
CA VAL A 25 -0.04 -1.13 -5.95
C VAL A 25 -0.56 -2.53 -5.60
N ASP A 26 0.18 -3.57 -5.95
CA ASP A 26 -0.24 -4.96 -5.72
C ASP A 26 -0.24 -5.32 -4.23
N ILE A 27 0.75 -4.89 -3.45
CA ILE A 27 0.77 -5.13 -1.99
C ILE A 27 -0.36 -4.38 -1.28
N VAL A 28 -0.67 -3.15 -1.72
CA VAL A 28 -1.80 -2.38 -1.18
C VAL A 28 -3.12 -3.05 -1.53
N ARG A 29 -3.30 -3.50 -2.78
CA ARG A 29 -4.52 -4.20 -3.21
C ARG A 29 -4.71 -5.52 -2.43
N ALA A 30 -3.65 -6.30 -2.26
CA ALA A 30 -3.67 -7.52 -1.47
C ALA A 30 -4.04 -7.25 0.00
N THR A 31 -3.48 -6.18 0.58
CA THR A 31 -3.81 -5.73 1.95
C THR A 31 -5.30 -5.38 2.08
N VAL A 32 -5.82 -4.59 1.13
CA VAL A 32 -7.22 -4.15 1.11
C VAL A 32 -8.18 -5.30 0.91
N GLU A 33 -7.85 -6.27 0.04
CA GLU A 33 -8.68 -7.45 -0.15
C GLU A 33 -8.66 -8.33 1.11
N ARG A 34 -7.49 -8.55 1.70
CA ARG A 34 -7.38 -9.31 2.95
C ARG A 34 -8.15 -8.65 4.10
N SER A 35 -8.17 -7.32 4.14
CA SER A 35 -8.88 -6.57 5.19
C SER A 35 -10.40 -6.72 5.13
N ARG A 36 -10.97 -7.28 4.06
CA ARG A 36 -12.39 -7.63 4.02
C ARG A 36 -12.74 -8.78 4.98
N HIS A 37 -11.76 -9.64 5.27
CA HIS A 37 -11.97 -10.86 6.05
C HIS A 37 -11.32 -10.81 7.43
N SER A 38 -10.19 -10.13 7.58
CA SER A 38 -9.42 -10.07 8.83
C SER A 38 -8.80 -8.71 9.07
N THR A 39 -8.47 -8.39 10.33
CA THR A 39 -7.55 -7.28 10.61
C THR A 39 -6.22 -7.54 9.91
N THR A 40 -5.69 -6.55 9.18
CA THR A 40 -4.51 -6.71 8.33
C THR A 40 -3.51 -5.60 8.58
N ALA A 41 -2.22 -5.92 8.60
CA ALA A 41 -1.14 -4.94 8.67
C ALA A 41 -0.39 -4.89 7.34
N LEU A 42 -0.24 -3.69 6.79
CA LEU A 42 0.72 -3.38 5.72
C LEU A 42 2.02 -2.93 6.37
N ILE A 43 3.10 -3.63 6.03
CA ILE A 43 4.44 -3.32 6.52
C ILE A 43 5.22 -2.67 5.38
N GLY A 44 5.76 -1.47 5.62
CA GLY A 44 6.53 -0.73 4.63
C GLY A 44 7.01 0.62 5.15
N GLU A 45 8.05 1.15 4.48
CA GLU A 45 8.68 2.43 4.84
C GLU A 45 8.27 3.57 3.91
N ASP A 46 7.86 3.24 2.69
CA ASP A 46 7.58 4.22 1.66
C ASP A 46 6.31 5.00 1.96
N LYS A 47 6.42 6.33 1.86
CA LYS A 47 5.28 7.23 2.08
C LYS A 47 4.21 7.06 1.01
N ASP A 48 4.60 6.62 -0.18
CA ASP A 48 3.67 6.34 -1.28
C ASP A 48 2.72 5.20 -0.93
N LEU A 49 3.18 4.19 -0.17
CA LEU A 49 2.31 3.13 0.36
C LEU A 49 1.24 3.67 1.31
N LEU A 50 1.57 4.65 2.16
CA LEU A 50 0.60 5.28 3.07
C LEU A 50 -0.49 6.02 2.27
N ILE A 51 -0.11 6.69 1.19
CA ILE A 51 -1.04 7.41 0.32
C ILE A 51 -1.92 6.41 -0.45
N LEU A 52 -1.32 5.37 -1.02
CA LEU A 52 -2.03 4.32 -1.76
C LEU A 52 -3.02 3.57 -0.86
N ILE A 53 -2.65 3.21 0.37
CA ILE A 53 -3.57 2.50 1.28
C ILE A 53 -4.73 3.40 1.73
N LEU A 54 -4.51 4.71 1.90
CA LEU A 54 -5.59 5.68 2.16
C LEU A 54 -6.55 5.80 0.96
N HIS A 55 -6.02 5.76 -0.26
CA HIS A 55 -6.81 5.76 -1.50
C HIS A 55 -7.68 4.50 -1.62
N TYR A 56 -7.08 3.32 -1.54
CA TYR A 56 -7.79 2.05 -1.81
C TYR A 56 -8.62 1.51 -0.65
N SER A 57 -8.34 1.91 0.60
CA SER A 57 -9.12 1.46 1.77
C SER A 57 -10.58 1.91 1.67
N LYS A 58 -11.52 1.03 2.05
CA LYS A 58 -12.95 1.36 2.08
C LYS A 58 -13.48 1.30 3.51
N ARG A 59 -14.53 2.08 3.80
CA ARG A 59 -15.12 2.20 5.15
C ARG A 59 -15.63 0.86 5.72
N TYR A 60 -16.01 -0.10 4.88
CA TYR A 60 -16.61 -1.37 5.30
C TYR A 60 -15.60 -2.49 5.59
N HIS A 61 -14.30 -2.23 5.44
CA HIS A 61 -13.27 -3.24 5.68
C HIS A 61 -12.93 -3.31 7.17
N LYS A 62 -12.40 -4.45 7.62
CA LYS A 62 -11.78 -4.56 8.95
C LYS A 62 -10.58 -3.60 9.05
N THR A 63 -10.12 -3.39 10.27
CA THR A 63 -9.06 -2.42 10.55
C THR A 63 -7.79 -2.75 9.78
N ILE A 64 -7.25 -1.73 9.11
CA ILE A 64 -5.95 -1.79 8.44
C ILE A 64 -4.96 -0.99 9.26
N TYR A 65 -3.83 -1.63 9.59
CA TYR A 65 -2.69 -0.97 10.19
C TYR A 65 -1.60 -0.76 9.15
N PHE A 66 -0.96 0.41 9.16
CA PHE A 66 0.27 0.65 8.44
C PHE A 66 1.40 0.80 9.43
N ARG A 67 2.47 0.03 9.26
CA ARG A 67 3.58 -0.03 10.20
C ARG A 67 4.91 0.01 9.46
N SER A 68 5.81 0.81 9.99
CA SER A 68 7.24 0.79 9.67
C SER A 68 7.92 -0.36 10.44
N ASP A 69 8.77 -1.10 9.74
CA ASP A 69 9.52 -2.26 10.23
C ASP A 69 10.92 -1.88 10.71
N ILE A 70 11.42 -0.69 10.38
CA ILE A 70 12.78 -0.28 10.78
C ILE A 70 12.87 -0.25 12.30
N ILE A 71 13.56 -1.26 12.84
CA ILE A 71 14.00 -1.31 14.23
C ILE A 71 15.12 -0.27 14.39
N LYS A 72 14.76 1.01 14.55
CA LYS A 72 15.72 2.01 15.02
C LYS A 72 15.84 1.82 16.53
N GLN A 73 17.06 1.59 17.01
CA GLN A 73 17.39 1.29 18.42
C GLN A 73 16.87 2.32 19.46
N SER A 74 16.25 3.42 19.02
CA SER A 74 15.75 4.51 19.86
C SER A 74 14.38 5.08 19.47
N LYS A 75 13.65 4.50 18.49
CA LYS A 75 12.35 5.04 18.04
C LYS A 75 11.29 3.95 18.07
N GLU A 76 10.20 4.18 18.82
CA GLU A 76 9.03 3.31 18.83
C GLU A 76 8.55 3.05 17.39
N ASN A 77 8.24 1.79 17.08
CA ASN A 77 7.67 1.40 15.79
C ASN A 77 6.32 2.10 15.63
N LYS A 78 6.27 3.10 14.75
CA LYS A 78 5.08 3.90 14.53
C LYS A 78 4.04 3.06 13.80
N VAL A 79 2.93 2.79 14.47
CA VAL A 79 1.77 2.07 13.90
C VAL A 79 0.65 3.07 13.66
N HIS A 80 0.16 3.11 12.43
CA HIS A 80 -0.90 3.98 11.98
C HIS A 80 -2.18 3.17 11.74
N ASN A 81 -3.28 3.55 12.38
CA ASN A 81 -4.60 3.02 12.06
C ASN A 81 -5.16 3.78 10.86
N ILE A 82 -5.23 3.10 9.71
CA ILE A 82 -5.63 3.73 8.44
C ILE A 82 -7.11 4.14 8.47
N ASN A 83 -7.97 3.39 9.13
CA ASN A 83 -9.39 3.72 9.26
C ASN A 83 -9.57 5.03 10.04
N LEU A 84 -8.86 5.19 11.15
CA LEU A 84 -8.92 6.43 11.95
C LEU A 84 -8.31 7.61 11.20
N LEU A 85 -7.16 7.41 10.55
CA LEU A 85 -6.50 8.46 9.78
C LEU A 85 -7.37 8.92 8.61
N LYS A 86 -8.02 7.98 7.91
CA LYS A 86 -8.94 8.30 6.81
C LYS A 86 -10.15 9.08 7.30
N ASN A 87 -10.79 8.65 8.38
CA ASN A 87 -11.91 9.38 8.97
C ASN A 87 -11.51 10.80 9.37
N PHE A 88 -10.36 10.95 10.04
CA PHE A 88 -9.83 12.26 10.42
C PHE A 88 -9.62 13.15 9.18
N LEU A 89 -8.94 12.66 8.15
CA LEU A 89 -8.70 13.40 6.91
C LEU A 89 -10.00 13.78 6.18
N GLU A 90 -10.98 12.88 6.11
CA GLU A 90 -12.29 13.14 5.49
C GLU A 90 -13.11 14.18 6.27
N THR A 91 -12.93 14.27 7.60
CA THR A 91 -13.63 15.27 8.43
C THR A 91 -12.92 16.62 8.48
N THR A 92 -11.59 16.65 8.38
CA THR A 92 -10.78 17.87 8.57
C THR A 92 -10.43 18.56 7.27
N LEU A 93 -10.22 17.83 6.18
CA LEU A 93 -9.90 18.42 4.88
C LEU A 93 -11.19 18.63 4.09
N SER A 94 -11.36 19.82 3.50
CA SER A 94 -12.44 20.03 2.54
C SER A 94 -12.31 19.01 1.39
N CYS A 95 -13.44 18.53 0.87
CA CYS A 95 -13.48 17.48 -0.16
C CYS A 95 -12.49 17.72 -1.32
N ALA A 96 -12.22 18.98 -1.65
CA ALA A 96 -11.30 19.38 -2.72
C ALA A 96 -9.84 18.93 -2.52
N LEU A 97 -9.28 19.02 -1.30
CA LEU A 97 -7.87 18.64 -1.08
C LEU A 97 -7.69 17.13 -1.10
N PHE A 98 -8.64 16.39 -0.53
CA PHE A 98 -8.68 14.94 -0.66
C PHE A 98 -8.77 14.55 -2.14
N MET A 99 -9.71 15.13 -2.90
CA MET A 99 -9.84 14.89 -4.34
C MET A 99 -8.57 15.21 -5.13
N LEU A 100 -7.82 16.26 -4.77
CA LEU A 100 -6.53 16.58 -5.40
C LEU A 100 -5.48 15.50 -5.12
N THR A 101 -5.40 14.98 -3.90
CA THR A 101 -4.48 13.84 -3.63
C THR A 101 -4.88 12.60 -4.43
N GLN A 102 -6.18 12.32 -4.58
CA GLN A 102 -6.66 11.21 -5.40
C GLN A 102 -6.30 11.42 -6.88
N ALA A 103 -6.46 12.65 -7.40
CA ALA A 103 -6.16 13.01 -8.78
C ALA A 103 -4.66 12.89 -9.10
N VAL A 104 -3.78 13.32 -8.19
CA VAL A 104 -2.32 13.18 -8.37
C VAL A 104 -1.92 11.70 -8.38
N ILE A 105 -2.49 10.87 -7.50
CA ILE A 105 -2.24 9.41 -7.50
C ILE A 105 -2.69 8.78 -8.83
N GLN A 106 -3.87 9.18 -9.34
CA GLN A 106 -4.36 8.66 -10.62
C GLN A 106 -3.43 9.03 -11.79
N LEU A 107 -2.87 10.24 -11.80
CA LEU A 107 -1.90 10.66 -12.83
C LEU A 107 -0.59 9.87 -12.75
N GLN A 108 -0.09 9.57 -11.55
CA GLN A 108 1.09 8.71 -11.38
C GLN A 108 0.80 7.26 -11.78
N GLY A 109 -0.36 6.72 -11.40
CA GLY A 109 -0.80 5.39 -11.83
C GLY A 109 -1.00 5.27 -13.35
N PHE A 110 -1.47 6.33 -14.01
CA PHE A 110 -1.59 6.38 -15.47
C PHE A 110 -0.21 6.41 -16.15
N SER A 111 0.76 7.14 -15.58
CA SER A 111 2.16 7.14 -16.04
C SER A 111 2.80 5.74 -15.93
N ALA A 112 2.51 5.00 -14.86
CA ALA A 112 2.94 3.62 -14.70
C ALA A 112 2.26 2.66 -15.70
N LEU A 113 0.96 2.85 -15.97
CA LEU A 113 0.21 2.06 -16.96
C LEU A 113 0.76 2.27 -18.38
N VAL A 114 1.06 3.52 -18.76
CA VAL A 114 1.63 3.87 -20.07
C VAL A 114 3.05 3.30 -20.24
N LYS A 115 3.84 3.21 -19.16
CA LYS A 115 5.19 2.58 -19.20
C LYS A 115 5.16 1.05 -19.23
N SER A 116 4.04 0.42 -18.90
CA SER A 116 3.89 -1.04 -18.86
C SER A 116 3.40 -1.66 -20.18
N GLN A 117 3.02 -0.85 -21.17
CA GLN A 117 2.71 -1.37 -22.50
C GLN A 117 4.00 -1.55 -23.31
N PRO A 118 4.27 -2.76 -23.86
CA PRO A 118 5.36 -2.91 -24.80
C PRO A 118 5.03 -2.06 -26.03
N PHE A 119 5.94 -1.14 -26.38
CA PHE A 119 5.92 -0.49 -27.68
C PHE A 119 6.02 -1.59 -28.75
N VAL A 120 4.90 -1.90 -29.38
CA VAL A 120 4.88 -2.64 -30.64
C VAL A 120 4.99 -1.59 -31.74
N ASN A 121 6.19 -1.47 -32.28
CA ASN A 121 6.44 -1.11 -33.68
C ASN A 121 7.74 -1.79 -34.11
#